data_AF-A0A520JAU0-F1
#
_entry.id   AF-A0A520JAU0-F1
#
_cell.length_a   1.000
_cell.length_b   1.000
_cell.length_c   1.000
_cell.angle_alpha   90.00
_cell.angle_beta   90.00
_cell.angle_gamma   90.00
#
_symmetry.space_group_name_H-M   'P 1'
#
loop_
_entity.id
_entity.type
_entity.pdbx_description
1 polymer ?
#
loop_
_entity_poly.entity_id
_entity_poly.type
_entity_poly.pdbx_seq_one_letter_code
_entity_poly.pdbx_strand_id
1 'polypeptide(L)'
;RANGQYESVWTLGMRGIHDSGIVGPTSDDARRSLLERIFTDQRAMLARGVDRDLARVPQVFTPYKEVLDVYRGGLKVPDDVTLMWPDDNFGYIRHVPDAAERARTGGSGIYYHLSYLGAPLSYLWLSTTPPALIREELGRAWDAGARRMWVANVGDLKPAELATDYFLQLAWDVPGTRGKPIDTVVGDWAAGTVGADVAPEIAAIMAEHHRLNFQRRPEHLQWWLPGELSKPSPLAPAEIATRLAAFDTLRARVRSIAPRIAADRRDAFFELVDYPVTAAALANTRVFDAEAHDRLRDTDPVGAAVAGERSRAADTEITALTRRYNNELAGGKWQGMMAVEPADGQWRRYRLSVPILPAPTAPPRRRPGPSWKVPGEIAPPSITSVVPTGPRPSPGNREVLPTATIVIEAEEAEGPRTGWRVVDRLGRNGAAVAAAAPATLSYNVTLPPGRWRLAAEMLPTYPTTEGADLAVTIAIDGGTPVRVGVPRKTGDRAWALAVLDNRLDLALPTPIAAGRHTVSIGIDDPAIVFDALRFDPIPASTPAASSLAASSSANAGTQGLSHGH
;
A
#
# COMPACT_ATOMS: atom_id res chain seq x y z
N ARG A 1 -23.11 -1.43 35.00
CA ARG A 1 -23.72 -0.55 36.02
C ARG A 1 -23.46 0.92 35.71
N ALA A 2 -22.23 1.43 35.81
CA ALA A 2 -21.93 2.85 35.52
C ALA A 2 -22.47 3.32 34.15
N ASN A 3 -22.25 2.51 33.11
CA ASN A 3 -22.72 2.82 31.75
C ASN A 3 -24.05 2.11 31.38
N GLY A 4 -24.71 1.45 32.34
CA GLY A 4 -25.87 0.58 32.05
C GLY A 4 -27.12 1.32 31.59
N GLN A 5 -27.18 2.64 31.79
CA GLN A 5 -28.31 3.50 31.45
C GLN A 5 -28.15 4.22 30.10
N TYR A 6 -26.98 4.12 29.47
CA TYR A 6 -26.71 4.77 28.19
C TYR A 6 -26.93 3.77 27.05
N GLU A 7 -27.25 4.29 25.86
CA GLU A 7 -27.22 3.50 24.64
C GLU A 7 -25.77 3.07 24.36
N SER A 8 -25.53 1.76 24.29
CA SER A 8 -24.18 1.21 24.20
C SER A 8 -24.20 -0.14 23.52
N VAL A 9 -23.12 -0.42 22.79
CA VAL A 9 -22.80 -1.77 22.32
C VAL A 9 -21.73 -2.36 23.24
N TRP A 10 -22.05 -3.49 23.88
CA TRP A 10 -21.19 -4.10 24.88
C TRP A 10 -20.23 -5.09 24.24
N THR A 11 -18.93 -4.76 24.27
CA THR A 11 -17.89 -5.67 23.80
C THR A 11 -17.76 -6.87 24.74
N LEU A 12 -17.85 -8.07 24.16
CA LEU A 12 -17.61 -9.33 24.84
C LEU A 12 -16.22 -9.87 24.54
N GLY A 13 -15.79 -10.85 25.37
CA GLY A 13 -14.50 -11.50 25.28
C GLY A 13 -13.43 -10.79 26.10
N MET A 14 -12.20 -11.25 25.95
CA MET A 14 -11.03 -10.71 26.65
C MET A 14 -9.77 -10.97 25.83
N ARG A 15 -8.89 -9.97 25.77
CA ARG A 15 -7.51 -10.10 25.28
C ARG A 15 -6.55 -9.58 26.35
N GLY A 16 -5.26 -9.83 26.17
CA GLY A 16 -4.23 -9.30 27.07
C GLY A 16 -4.12 -7.78 26.96
N ILE A 17 -3.43 -7.17 27.93
CA ILE A 17 -3.22 -5.72 28.00
C ILE A 17 -2.42 -5.25 26.77
N HIS A 18 -2.74 -4.07 26.22
CA HIS A 18 -2.09 -3.48 25.03
C HIS A 18 -2.14 -4.38 23.78
N ASP A 19 -3.31 -4.94 23.47
CA ASP A 19 -3.55 -5.83 22.32
C ASP A 19 -2.68 -7.10 22.28
N SER A 20 -2.18 -7.53 23.43
CA SER A 20 -1.49 -8.82 23.58
C SER A 20 -2.48 -9.99 23.61
N GLY A 21 -1.97 -11.20 23.37
CA GLY A 21 -2.75 -12.42 23.47
C GLY A 21 -3.23 -12.67 24.91
N ILE A 22 -4.30 -13.46 25.06
CA ILE A 22 -4.78 -13.87 26.37
C ILE A 22 -3.70 -14.66 27.13
N VAL A 23 -3.40 -14.23 28.37
CA VAL A 23 -2.39 -14.86 29.23
C VAL A 23 -3.04 -16.00 30.01
N GLY A 24 -2.32 -17.13 30.15
CA GLY A 24 -2.77 -18.30 30.91
C GLY A 24 -2.94 -19.56 30.05
N PRO A 25 -3.95 -19.63 29.17
CA PRO A 25 -4.17 -20.82 28.35
C PRO A 25 -3.09 -20.97 27.26
N THR A 26 -2.45 -22.14 27.23
CA THR A 26 -1.36 -22.45 26.30
C THR A 26 -1.83 -23.19 25.03
N SER A 27 -3.03 -23.80 25.05
CA SER A 27 -3.65 -24.47 23.90
C SER A 27 -4.92 -23.75 23.43
N ASP A 28 -5.31 -23.96 22.17
CA ASP A 28 -6.53 -23.37 21.61
C ASP A 28 -7.79 -23.90 22.28
N ASP A 29 -7.83 -25.17 22.68
CA ASP A 29 -8.94 -25.75 23.43
C ASP A 29 -9.14 -25.07 24.79
N ALA A 30 -8.03 -24.77 25.47
CA ALA A 30 -8.06 -24.04 26.73
C ALA A 30 -8.49 -22.58 26.51
N ARG A 31 -8.05 -21.94 25.41
CA ARG A 31 -8.48 -20.59 25.02
C ARG A 31 -9.97 -20.53 24.73
N ARG A 32 -10.49 -21.48 23.94
CA ARG A 32 -11.93 -21.62 23.63
C ARG A 32 -12.74 -21.77 24.91
N SER A 33 -12.38 -22.74 25.74
CA SER A 33 -13.06 -23.00 27.01
C SER A 33 -13.06 -21.79 27.95
N LEU A 34 -11.96 -21.02 27.97
CA LEU A 34 -11.87 -19.81 28.77
C LEU A 34 -12.76 -18.69 28.21
N LEU A 35 -12.74 -18.45 26.90
CA LEU A 35 -13.57 -17.43 26.26
C LEU A 35 -15.07 -17.72 26.40
N GLU A 36 -15.49 -18.98 26.27
CA GLU A 36 -16.89 -19.37 26.47
C GLU A 36 -17.37 -19.12 27.92
N ARG A 37 -16.51 -19.36 28.91
CA ARG A 37 -16.79 -18.97 30.30
C ARG A 37 -16.86 -17.46 30.46
N ILE A 38 -15.93 -16.71 29.85
CA ILE A 38 -15.93 -15.25 29.89
C ILE A 38 -17.23 -14.69 29.28
N PHE A 39 -17.70 -15.22 28.15
CA PHE A 39 -18.98 -14.81 27.57
C PHE A 39 -20.13 -15.07 28.53
N THR A 40 -20.15 -16.23 29.17
CA THR A 40 -21.18 -16.60 30.16
C THR A 40 -21.19 -15.61 31.33
N ASP A 41 -20.02 -15.32 31.90
CA ASP A 41 -19.89 -14.42 33.05
C ASP A 41 -20.25 -12.98 32.68
N GLN A 42 -19.76 -12.48 31.54
CA GLN A 42 -20.06 -11.14 31.04
C GLN A 42 -21.55 -10.95 30.77
N ARG A 43 -22.20 -11.93 30.14
CA ARG A 43 -23.66 -11.90 29.89
C ARG A 43 -24.46 -11.94 31.19
N ALA A 44 -24.02 -12.72 32.18
CA ALA A 44 -24.65 -12.71 33.50
C ALA A 44 -24.51 -11.34 34.20
N MET A 45 -23.37 -10.65 34.00
CA MET A 45 -23.18 -9.28 34.49
C MET A 45 -24.08 -8.26 33.77
N LEU A 46 -24.23 -8.36 32.45
CA LEU A 46 -25.15 -7.53 31.67
C LEU A 46 -26.60 -7.74 32.11
N ALA A 47 -27.03 -8.99 32.30
CA ALA A 47 -28.37 -9.33 32.76
C ALA A 47 -28.73 -8.70 34.12
N ARG A 48 -27.74 -8.59 35.02
CA ARG A 48 -27.93 -7.98 36.35
C ARG A 48 -27.78 -6.46 36.35
N GLY A 49 -27.07 -5.89 35.38
CA GLY A 49 -26.55 -4.53 35.45
C GLY A 49 -27.00 -3.59 34.33
N VAL A 50 -27.71 -4.11 33.32
CA VAL A 50 -28.22 -3.39 32.15
C VAL A 50 -29.69 -3.76 31.93
N ASP A 51 -29.96 -4.95 31.40
CA ASP A 51 -31.31 -5.48 31.18
C ASP A 51 -31.28 -7.02 31.29
N ARG A 52 -32.27 -7.61 31.95
CA ARG A 52 -32.42 -9.07 32.09
C ARG A 52 -32.66 -9.74 30.74
N ASP A 53 -33.29 -9.05 29.80
CA ASP A 53 -33.48 -9.52 28.44
C ASP A 53 -32.27 -9.14 27.57
N LEU A 54 -31.33 -10.08 27.44
CA LEU A 54 -30.09 -9.86 26.70
C LEU A 54 -30.30 -9.65 25.20
N ALA A 55 -31.44 -10.06 24.62
CA ALA A 55 -31.75 -9.77 23.22
C ALA A 55 -31.95 -8.27 22.97
N ARG A 56 -32.26 -7.50 24.03
CA ARG A 56 -32.37 -6.04 23.99
C ARG A 56 -31.05 -5.32 24.29
N VAL A 57 -29.99 -6.05 24.61
CA VAL A 57 -28.66 -5.51 24.95
C VAL A 57 -27.72 -5.74 23.78
N PRO A 58 -27.41 -4.72 22.95
CA PRO A 58 -26.50 -4.89 21.82
C PRO A 58 -25.12 -5.34 22.31
N GLN A 59 -24.62 -6.42 21.74
CA GLN A 59 -23.34 -7.03 22.09
C GLN A 59 -22.51 -7.28 20.84
N VAL A 60 -21.20 -7.13 20.96
CA VAL A 60 -20.26 -7.35 19.86
C VAL A 60 -19.07 -8.18 20.31
N PHE A 61 -18.62 -9.10 19.46
CA PHE A 61 -17.38 -9.84 19.64
C PHE A 61 -16.52 -9.67 18.38
N THR A 62 -15.24 -9.36 18.55
CA THR A 62 -14.30 -9.17 17.44
C THR A 62 -13.27 -10.29 17.46
N PRO A 63 -13.32 -11.25 16.52
CA PRO A 63 -12.30 -12.27 16.35
C PRO A 63 -11.02 -11.65 15.76
N TYR A 64 -10.28 -10.90 16.57
CA TYR A 64 -9.12 -10.12 16.13
C TYR A 64 -7.80 -10.89 16.30
N LYS A 65 -6.90 -10.73 15.32
CA LYS A 65 -5.57 -11.39 15.27
C LYS A 65 -5.65 -12.90 15.57
N GLU A 66 -5.04 -13.37 16.66
CA GLU A 66 -4.99 -14.78 17.07
C GLU A 66 -6.36 -15.35 17.44
N VAL A 67 -7.30 -14.49 17.84
CA VAL A 67 -8.65 -14.92 18.25
C VAL A 67 -9.47 -15.41 17.05
N LEU A 68 -9.13 -14.99 15.82
CA LEU A 68 -9.77 -15.51 14.61
C LEU A 68 -9.53 -17.02 14.46
N ASP A 69 -8.30 -17.48 14.72
CA ASP A 69 -7.98 -18.91 14.65
C ASP A 69 -8.66 -19.70 15.78
N VAL A 70 -8.81 -19.09 16.95
CA VAL A 70 -9.61 -19.66 18.06
C VAL A 70 -11.09 -19.78 17.67
N TYR A 71 -11.63 -18.78 16.96
CA TYR A 71 -12.99 -18.80 16.45
C TYR A 71 -13.20 -19.90 15.41
N ARG A 72 -12.31 -19.99 14.41
CA ARG A 72 -12.26 -21.05 13.39
C ARG A 72 -12.13 -22.45 14.00
N GLY A 73 -11.43 -22.55 15.12
CA GLY A 73 -11.34 -23.77 15.91
C GLY A 73 -12.68 -24.22 16.52
N GLY A 74 -13.78 -23.47 16.36
CA GLY A 74 -15.10 -23.83 16.86
C GLY A 74 -15.47 -23.16 18.18
N LEU A 75 -14.99 -21.94 18.43
CA LEU A 75 -15.45 -21.13 19.57
C LEU A 75 -16.94 -20.86 19.46
N LYS A 76 -17.71 -21.16 20.50
CA LYS A 76 -19.15 -20.88 20.51
C LYS A 76 -19.43 -19.46 20.96
N VAL A 77 -19.79 -18.61 20.01
CA VAL A 77 -20.27 -17.24 20.27
C VAL A 77 -21.81 -17.23 20.31
N PRO A 78 -22.44 -16.68 21.37
CA PRO A 78 -23.92 -16.63 21.47
C PRO A 78 -24.56 -15.98 20.24
N ASP A 79 -25.68 -16.52 19.75
CA ASP A 79 -26.23 -16.21 18.42
C ASP A 79 -26.58 -14.74 18.20
N ASP A 80 -27.06 -14.07 19.25
CA ASP A 80 -27.48 -12.66 19.27
C ASP A 80 -26.31 -11.66 19.33
N VAL A 81 -25.08 -12.15 19.49
CA VAL A 81 -23.87 -11.32 19.52
C VAL A 81 -23.40 -11.05 18.10
N THR A 82 -23.21 -9.76 17.77
CA THR A 82 -22.67 -9.33 16.49
C THR A 82 -21.22 -9.79 16.34
N LEU A 83 -20.90 -10.46 15.24
CA LEU A 83 -19.51 -10.77 14.88
C LEU A 83 -18.91 -9.60 14.11
N MET A 84 -17.87 -8.95 14.66
CA MET A 84 -17.19 -7.84 14.00
C MET A 84 -15.90 -8.33 13.35
N TRP A 85 -15.85 -8.27 12.02
CA TRP A 85 -14.75 -8.76 11.21
C TRP A 85 -13.73 -7.66 10.94
N PRO A 86 -12.47 -7.83 11.34
CA PRO A 86 -11.42 -6.87 11.07
C PRO A 86 -10.87 -7.03 9.65
N ASP A 87 -10.38 -5.93 9.08
CA ASP A 87 -9.40 -5.98 8.01
C ASP A 87 -8.02 -6.50 8.51
N ASP A 88 -7.04 -6.53 7.61
CA ASP A 88 -5.65 -6.86 7.92
C ASP A 88 -4.83 -5.68 8.45
N ASN A 89 -5.52 -4.61 8.85
CA ASN A 89 -5.01 -3.30 9.23
C ASN A 89 -4.53 -2.41 8.07
N PHE A 90 -4.57 -2.89 6.82
CA PHE A 90 -4.16 -2.11 5.62
C PHE A 90 -5.31 -1.91 4.64
N GLY A 91 -6.56 -2.18 5.08
CA GLY A 91 -7.76 -2.01 4.29
C GLY A 91 -8.26 -3.30 3.61
N TYR A 92 -7.60 -4.44 3.76
CA TYR A 92 -8.06 -5.70 3.12
C TYR A 92 -8.83 -6.57 4.12
N ILE A 93 -10.11 -6.79 3.88
CA ILE A 93 -11.01 -7.54 4.77
C ILE A 93 -10.63 -9.02 4.75
N ARG A 94 -10.31 -9.55 5.95
CA ARG A 94 -9.76 -10.89 6.10
C ARG A 94 -10.79 -12.01 6.00
N HIS A 95 -12.02 -11.68 6.39
CA HIS A 95 -13.13 -12.62 6.49
C HIS A 95 -14.43 -11.89 6.20
N VAL A 96 -15.29 -12.51 5.40
CA VAL A 96 -16.66 -12.07 5.19
C VAL A 96 -17.61 -13.20 5.59
N PRO A 97 -18.82 -12.88 6.08
CA PRO A 97 -19.70 -13.89 6.67
C PRO A 97 -20.04 -15.01 5.69
N ASP A 98 -19.89 -16.26 6.13
CA ASP A 98 -20.38 -17.42 5.39
C ASP A 98 -21.91 -17.61 5.51
N ALA A 99 -22.44 -18.71 4.97
CA ALA A 99 -23.87 -18.97 5.04
C ALA A 99 -24.41 -19.18 6.47
N ALA A 100 -23.63 -19.82 7.35
CA ALA A 100 -24.01 -20.05 8.74
C ALA A 100 -23.93 -18.76 9.55
N GLU A 101 -22.88 -17.96 9.33
CA GLU A 101 -22.67 -16.68 9.99
C GLU A 101 -23.70 -15.64 9.59
N ARG A 102 -24.13 -15.63 8.32
CA ARG A 102 -25.24 -14.80 7.84
C ARG A 102 -26.59 -15.16 8.49
N ALA A 103 -26.77 -16.41 8.93
CA ALA A 103 -28.01 -16.86 9.55
C ALA A 103 -28.14 -16.46 11.03
N ARG A 104 -27.04 -15.99 11.66
CA ARG A 104 -27.02 -15.58 13.07
C ARG A 104 -27.87 -14.34 13.30
N THR A 105 -28.64 -14.32 14.38
CA THR A 105 -29.51 -13.17 14.72
C THR A 105 -28.74 -11.90 15.09
N GLY A 106 -27.53 -12.04 15.64
CA GLY A 106 -26.63 -10.93 15.90
C GLY A 106 -26.04 -10.28 14.64
N GLY A 107 -26.08 -10.98 13.50
CA GLY A 107 -25.51 -10.53 12.24
C GLY A 107 -23.99 -10.31 12.31
N SER A 108 -23.47 -9.55 11.35
CA SER A 108 -22.05 -9.28 11.19
C SER A 108 -21.76 -7.81 10.92
N GLY A 109 -20.61 -7.33 11.38
CA GLY A 109 -20.09 -5.98 11.19
C GLY A 109 -18.64 -5.97 10.75
N ILE A 110 -18.10 -4.77 10.47
CA ILE A 110 -16.72 -4.57 10.00
C ILE A 110 -15.98 -3.60 10.92
N TYR A 111 -14.73 -3.94 11.25
CA TYR A 111 -13.75 -3.01 11.82
C TYR A 111 -12.64 -2.75 10.79
N TYR A 112 -12.57 -1.52 10.30
CA TYR A 112 -11.73 -1.14 9.14
C TYR A 112 -10.65 -0.13 9.55
N HIS A 113 -9.47 -0.14 8.91
CA HIS A 113 -8.42 0.83 9.21
C HIS A 113 -8.26 1.89 8.10
N LEU A 114 -8.37 3.15 8.50
CA LEU A 114 -7.97 4.33 7.70
C LEU A 114 -6.65 4.94 8.21
N SER A 115 -6.18 4.48 9.37
CA SER A 115 -4.90 4.77 10.01
C SER A 115 -4.48 3.57 10.85
N TYR A 116 -3.18 3.29 10.95
CA TYR A 116 -2.71 2.13 11.73
C TYR A 116 -1.32 2.30 12.35
N LEU A 117 -1.25 1.96 13.64
CA LEU A 117 -0.02 1.82 14.42
C LEU A 117 0.31 0.34 14.61
N GLY A 118 1.25 -0.21 13.85
CA GLY A 118 1.64 -1.60 13.97
C GLY A 118 2.38 -2.19 12.76
N ALA A 119 2.47 -3.51 12.74
CA ALA A 119 3.22 -4.28 11.75
C ALA A 119 2.56 -4.29 10.36
N PRO A 120 3.32 -4.43 9.26
CA PRO A 120 4.77 -4.38 9.22
C PRO A 120 5.31 -2.97 9.42
N LEU A 121 4.70 -1.96 8.81
CA LEU A 121 5.03 -0.55 9.04
C LEU A 121 3.74 0.25 9.21
N SER A 122 3.74 1.14 10.19
CA SER A 122 2.63 2.02 10.52
C SER A 122 2.40 3.04 9.41
N TYR A 123 1.16 3.52 9.27
CA TYR A 123 0.81 4.66 8.43
C TYR A 123 -0.11 5.57 9.24
N LEU A 124 0.44 6.71 9.64
CA LEU A 124 -0.11 7.57 10.69
C LEU A 124 -0.05 9.05 10.34
N TRP A 125 0.83 9.44 9.42
CA TRP A 125 1.10 10.83 9.11
C TRP A 125 0.08 11.41 8.13
N LEU A 126 -0.16 10.72 7.01
CA LEU A 126 -1.07 11.19 5.96
C LEU A 126 -2.17 10.15 5.69
N SER A 127 -3.35 10.63 5.27
CA SER A 127 -4.41 9.74 4.77
C SER A 127 -4.15 9.36 3.32
N THR A 128 -3.71 8.12 3.11
CA THR A 128 -3.29 7.61 1.80
C THR A 128 -4.09 6.39 1.34
N THR A 129 -5.17 6.05 2.06
CA THR A 129 -6.09 4.97 1.67
C THR A 129 -7.13 5.52 0.68
N PRO A 130 -7.13 5.06 -0.60
CA PRO A 130 -8.03 5.61 -1.61
C PRO A 130 -9.49 5.28 -1.29
N PRO A 131 -10.44 6.21 -1.54
CA PRO A 131 -11.88 5.92 -1.48
C PRO A 131 -12.30 4.71 -2.32
N ALA A 132 -11.60 4.44 -3.44
CA ALA A 132 -11.84 3.26 -4.26
C ALA A 132 -11.61 1.94 -3.50
N LEU A 133 -10.55 1.82 -2.70
CA LEU A 133 -10.31 0.61 -1.90
C LEU A 133 -11.40 0.44 -0.84
N ILE A 134 -11.77 1.53 -0.16
CA ILE A 134 -12.86 1.54 0.84
C ILE A 134 -14.17 1.05 0.19
N ARG A 135 -14.49 1.54 -1.01
CA ARG A 135 -15.67 1.15 -1.78
C ARG A 135 -15.68 -0.35 -2.09
N GLU A 136 -14.57 -0.88 -2.56
CA GLU A 136 -14.48 -2.27 -3.00
C GLU A 136 -14.61 -3.24 -1.81
N GLU A 137 -13.83 -3.00 -0.75
CA GLU A 137 -13.77 -3.91 0.39
C GLU A 137 -15.07 -3.84 1.23
N LEU A 138 -15.58 -2.65 1.53
CA LEU A 138 -16.85 -2.53 2.26
C LEU A 138 -18.06 -2.91 1.41
N GLY A 139 -18.02 -2.67 0.09
CA GLY A 139 -19.01 -3.17 -0.84
C GLY A 139 -19.07 -4.70 -0.83
N ARG A 140 -17.90 -5.36 -0.88
CA ARG A 140 -17.79 -6.82 -0.77
C ARG A 140 -18.34 -7.34 0.56
N ALA A 141 -18.01 -6.69 1.68
CA ALA A 141 -18.53 -7.04 2.99
C ALA A 141 -20.06 -6.89 3.08
N TRP A 142 -20.61 -5.82 2.49
CA TRP A 142 -22.05 -5.60 2.41
C TRP A 142 -22.76 -6.70 1.59
N ASP A 143 -22.20 -7.07 0.45
CA ASP A 143 -22.72 -8.12 -0.42
C ASP A 143 -22.73 -9.48 0.30
N ALA A 144 -21.72 -9.74 1.12
CA ALA A 144 -21.60 -10.92 1.98
C ALA A 144 -22.42 -10.87 3.28
N GLY A 145 -23.20 -9.81 3.52
CA GLY A 145 -24.14 -9.72 4.64
C GLY A 145 -23.59 -9.11 5.94
N ALA A 146 -22.38 -8.54 5.94
CA ALA A 146 -21.86 -7.80 7.09
C ALA A 146 -22.46 -6.39 7.17
N ARG A 147 -23.74 -6.29 7.57
CA ARG A 147 -24.55 -5.06 7.51
C ARG A 147 -24.93 -4.47 8.86
N ARG A 148 -24.52 -5.09 9.98
CA ARG A 148 -25.02 -4.72 11.31
C ARG A 148 -24.37 -3.47 11.88
N MET A 149 -23.06 -3.33 11.71
CA MET A 149 -22.28 -2.19 12.21
C MET A 149 -20.95 -2.09 11.47
N TRP A 150 -20.54 -0.88 11.10
CA TRP A 150 -19.19 -0.61 10.59
C TRP A 150 -18.50 0.42 11.49
N VAL A 151 -17.25 0.17 11.83
CA VAL A 151 -16.40 1.06 12.65
C VAL A 151 -15.07 1.23 11.94
N ALA A 152 -14.60 2.47 11.79
CA ALA A 152 -13.28 2.76 11.23
C ALA A 152 -12.32 3.28 12.31
N ASN A 153 -11.09 2.77 12.31
CA ASN A 153 -9.97 3.42 12.95
C ASN A 153 -9.48 4.59 12.07
N VAL A 154 -9.70 5.82 12.53
CA VAL A 154 -9.33 7.06 11.84
C VAL A 154 -8.07 7.70 12.40
N GLY A 155 -7.35 7.02 13.31
CA GLY A 155 -6.20 7.59 14.02
C GLY A 155 -6.59 8.85 14.78
N ASP A 156 -5.85 9.93 14.55
CA ASP A 156 -6.06 11.24 15.16
C ASP A 156 -7.24 12.03 14.54
N LEU A 157 -8.09 11.38 13.74
CA LEU A 157 -9.15 11.95 12.90
C LEU A 157 -8.61 12.79 11.73
N LYS A 158 -7.72 13.75 12.00
CA LYS A 158 -6.98 14.50 10.97
C LYS A 158 -5.69 13.74 10.62
N PRO A 159 -5.27 13.68 9.35
CA PRO A 159 -5.85 14.33 8.17
C PRO A 159 -6.69 13.34 7.33
N ALA A 160 -7.52 12.50 7.97
CA ALA A 160 -8.32 11.46 7.32
C ALA A 160 -9.76 11.89 7.00
N GLU A 161 -10.02 13.18 6.83
CA GLU A 161 -11.37 13.73 6.66
C GLU A 161 -12.07 13.17 5.42
N LEU A 162 -11.39 13.15 4.26
CA LEU A 162 -11.97 12.60 3.01
C LEU A 162 -12.29 11.11 3.14
N ALA A 163 -11.37 10.32 3.72
CA ALA A 163 -11.58 8.88 3.89
C ALA A 163 -12.70 8.59 4.91
N THR A 164 -12.76 9.37 6.00
CA THR A 164 -13.80 9.26 7.03
C THR A 164 -15.17 9.65 6.47
N ASP A 165 -15.25 10.75 5.73
CA ASP A 165 -16.47 11.21 5.09
C ASP A 165 -16.99 10.17 4.09
N TYR A 166 -16.11 9.64 3.22
CA TYR A 166 -16.47 8.58 2.28
C TYR A 166 -16.95 7.31 3.00
N PHE A 167 -16.25 6.87 4.04
CA PHE A 167 -16.63 5.70 4.85
C PHE A 167 -18.04 5.86 5.43
N LEU A 168 -18.35 7.03 6.00
CA LEU A 168 -19.65 7.30 6.61
C LEU A 168 -20.77 7.44 5.56
N GLN A 169 -20.51 8.11 4.44
CA GLN A 169 -21.47 8.20 3.32
C GLN A 169 -21.79 6.81 2.76
N LEU A 170 -20.79 5.95 2.62
CA LEU A 170 -20.98 4.58 2.16
C LEU A 170 -21.77 3.76 3.18
N ALA A 171 -21.45 3.85 4.48
CA ALA A 171 -22.18 3.16 5.53
C ALA A 171 -23.66 3.58 5.62
N TRP A 172 -23.96 4.85 5.32
CA TRP A 172 -25.32 5.38 5.33
C TRP A 172 -26.17 4.87 4.16
N ASP A 173 -25.63 4.87 2.95
CA ASP A 173 -26.29 4.40 1.73
C ASP A 173 -25.31 3.64 0.84
N VAL A 174 -25.14 2.33 1.08
CA VAL A 174 -24.19 1.52 0.32
C VAL A 174 -24.54 1.49 -1.17
N PRO A 175 -25.78 1.14 -1.61
CA PRO A 175 -26.11 1.12 -3.03
C PRO A 175 -25.94 2.47 -3.72
N GLY A 176 -26.38 3.57 -3.10
CA GLY A 176 -26.30 4.91 -3.69
C GLY A 176 -24.88 5.45 -3.76
N THR A 177 -24.11 5.36 -2.68
CA THR A 177 -22.72 5.86 -2.63
C THR A 177 -21.78 5.02 -3.47
N ARG A 178 -21.91 3.67 -3.44
CA ARG A 178 -21.10 2.77 -4.27
C ARG A 178 -21.37 2.94 -5.76
N GLY A 179 -22.60 3.31 -6.13
CA GLY A 179 -23.00 3.55 -7.52
C GLY A 179 -22.41 4.82 -8.15
N LYS A 180 -21.81 5.72 -7.36
CA LYS A 180 -21.19 6.95 -7.86
C LYS A 180 -19.73 6.72 -8.29
N PRO A 181 -19.25 7.39 -9.35
CA PRO A 181 -17.82 7.47 -9.64
C PRO A 181 -17.07 8.13 -8.46
N ILE A 182 -15.85 7.65 -8.15
CA ILE A 182 -15.04 8.21 -7.06
C ILE A 182 -14.78 9.70 -7.28
N ASP A 183 -14.47 10.11 -8.51
CA ASP A 183 -14.20 11.51 -8.84
C ASP A 183 -15.41 12.42 -8.56
N THR A 184 -16.62 11.91 -8.75
CA THR A 184 -17.85 12.64 -8.41
C THR A 184 -17.95 12.83 -6.90
N VAL A 185 -17.73 11.78 -6.11
CA VAL A 185 -17.81 11.87 -4.64
C VAL A 185 -16.73 12.81 -4.08
N VAL A 186 -15.50 12.71 -4.57
CA VAL A 186 -14.40 13.61 -4.18
C VAL A 186 -14.66 15.05 -4.65
N GLY A 187 -15.24 15.22 -5.84
CA GLY A 187 -15.66 16.53 -6.35
C GLY A 187 -16.74 17.18 -5.50
N ASP A 188 -17.80 16.43 -5.13
CA ASP A 188 -18.87 16.90 -4.25
C ASP A 188 -18.31 17.31 -2.87
N TRP A 189 -17.42 16.49 -2.30
CA TRP A 189 -16.72 16.81 -1.07
C TRP A 189 -15.86 18.08 -1.18
N ALA A 190 -15.09 18.22 -2.26
CA ALA A 190 -14.26 19.39 -2.50
C ALA A 190 -15.09 20.66 -2.72
N ALA A 191 -16.25 20.55 -3.38
CA ALA A 191 -17.17 21.66 -3.59
C ALA A 191 -17.74 22.17 -2.26
N GLY A 192 -18.10 21.27 -1.33
CA GLY A 192 -18.63 21.62 -0.01
C GLY A 192 -17.59 22.13 0.98
N THR A 193 -16.34 21.69 0.87
CA THR A 193 -15.27 22.02 1.84
C THR A 193 -14.38 23.18 1.40
N VAL A 194 -14.02 23.23 0.12
CA VAL A 194 -13.07 24.22 -0.43
C VAL A 194 -13.75 25.19 -1.38
N GLY A 195 -14.54 24.69 -2.34
CA GLY A 195 -15.32 25.52 -3.26
C GLY A 195 -15.60 24.87 -4.61
N ALA A 196 -16.79 25.12 -5.14
CA ALA A 196 -17.29 24.48 -6.37
C ALA A 196 -16.41 24.74 -7.61
N ASP A 197 -15.90 25.96 -7.78
CA ASP A 197 -15.12 26.35 -8.98
C ASP A 197 -13.79 25.60 -9.13
N VAL A 198 -13.25 25.08 -8.02
CA VAL A 198 -11.97 24.34 -7.99
C VAL A 198 -12.17 22.84 -7.75
N ALA A 199 -13.39 22.41 -7.45
CA ALA A 199 -13.69 21.03 -7.07
C ALA A 199 -13.26 19.98 -8.11
N PRO A 200 -13.48 20.15 -9.44
CA PRO A 200 -13.02 19.18 -10.43
C PRO A 200 -11.48 19.03 -10.45
N GLU A 201 -10.77 20.14 -10.25
CA GLU A 201 -9.30 20.15 -10.23
C GLU A 201 -8.76 19.50 -8.94
N ILE A 202 -9.40 19.75 -7.80
CA ILE A 202 -9.08 19.09 -6.53
C ILE A 202 -9.34 17.58 -6.63
N ALA A 203 -10.46 17.15 -7.22
CA ALA A 203 -10.74 15.73 -7.43
C ALA A 203 -9.64 15.05 -8.26
N ALA A 204 -9.19 15.69 -9.34
CA ALA A 204 -8.10 15.18 -10.16
C ALA A 204 -6.73 15.18 -9.44
N ILE A 205 -6.44 16.18 -8.61
CA ILE A 205 -5.24 16.22 -7.75
C ILE A 205 -5.28 15.06 -6.74
N MET A 206 -6.41 14.86 -6.07
CA MET A 206 -6.56 13.81 -5.05
C MET A 206 -6.55 12.41 -5.66
N ALA A 207 -7.10 12.23 -6.87
CA ALA A 207 -7.01 10.96 -7.59
C ALA A 207 -5.54 10.56 -7.84
N GLU A 208 -4.72 11.48 -8.33
CA GLU A 208 -3.31 11.23 -8.60
C GLU A 208 -2.48 11.11 -7.31
N HIS A 209 -2.80 11.90 -6.28
CA HIS A 209 -2.21 11.75 -4.94
C HIS A 209 -2.43 10.35 -4.38
N HIS A 210 -3.66 9.84 -4.44
CA HIS A 210 -3.96 8.49 -3.99
C HIS A 210 -3.29 7.44 -4.87
N ARG A 211 -3.28 7.59 -6.20
CA ARG A 211 -2.61 6.63 -7.11
C ARG A 211 -1.12 6.49 -6.78
N LEU A 212 -0.40 7.60 -6.65
CA LEU A 212 1.02 7.59 -6.31
C LEU A 212 1.26 7.00 -4.91
N ASN A 213 0.44 7.35 -3.91
CA ASN A 213 0.62 6.83 -2.57
C ASN A 213 0.10 5.39 -2.37
N PHE A 214 -0.76 4.90 -3.27
CA PHE A 214 -1.18 3.50 -3.31
C PHE A 214 -0.03 2.59 -3.71
N GLN A 215 0.78 2.99 -4.70
CA GLN A 215 2.02 2.29 -5.03
C GLN A 215 2.96 2.21 -3.82
N ARG A 216 3.03 3.33 -3.06
CA ARG A 216 3.87 3.43 -1.88
C ARG A 216 3.56 4.64 -1.03
N ARG A 217 3.19 4.41 0.23
CA ARG A 217 2.90 5.47 1.20
C ARG A 217 4.20 6.19 1.60
N PRO A 218 4.15 7.48 1.99
CA PRO A 218 5.31 8.20 2.50
C PRO A 218 5.97 7.48 3.67
N GLU A 219 5.17 6.94 4.60
CA GLU A 219 5.61 6.15 5.75
C GLU A 219 6.19 4.78 5.39
N HIS A 220 6.14 4.38 4.12
CA HIS A 220 6.65 3.09 3.64
C HIS A 220 7.78 3.28 2.62
N LEU A 221 8.31 4.50 2.45
CA LEU A 221 9.39 4.81 1.48
C LEU A 221 10.73 4.14 1.81
N GLN A 222 10.92 3.66 3.04
CA GLN A 222 11.99 2.72 3.36
C GLN A 222 11.53 1.29 3.09
N TRP A 223 12.23 0.59 2.18
CA TRP A 223 11.78 -0.71 1.65
C TRP A 223 12.39 -1.89 2.42
N TRP A 224 12.14 -1.94 3.72
CA TRP A 224 12.62 -3.04 4.54
C TRP A 224 11.68 -3.27 5.72
N LEU A 225 11.70 -4.50 6.24
CA LEU A 225 10.88 -4.86 7.38
C LEU A 225 11.51 -4.38 8.70
N PRO A 226 10.71 -4.16 9.75
CA PRO A 226 11.19 -3.98 11.11
C PRO A 226 12.33 -4.93 11.48
N GLY A 227 13.47 -4.36 11.88
CA GLY A 227 14.66 -5.13 12.29
C GLY A 227 15.61 -5.52 11.17
N GLU A 228 15.30 -5.22 9.90
CA GLU A 228 16.26 -5.31 8.81
C GLU A 228 17.09 -4.03 8.67
N LEU A 229 18.30 -4.16 8.08
CA LEU A 229 19.10 -3.00 7.70
C LEU A 229 18.42 -2.23 6.56
N SER A 230 18.55 -0.91 6.61
CA SER A 230 18.19 -0.01 5.52
C SER A 230 18.83 -0.44 4.20
N LYS A 231 18.04 -0.45 3.13
CA LYS A 231 18.48 -0.77 1.76
C LYS A 231 17.84 0.22 0.78
N PRO A 232 18.52 0.57 -0.31
CA PRO A 232 17.90 1.35 -1.38
C PRO A 232 16.59 0.70 -1.86
N SER A 233 15.65 1.54 -2.25
CA SER A 233 14.41 1.13 -2.90
C SER A 233 14.67 0.17 -4.06
N PRO A 234 13.83 -0.86 -4.28
CA PRO A 234 13.93 -1.73 -5.44
C PRO A 234 13.51 -1.04 -6.74
N LEU A 235 13.00 0.19 -6.67
CA LEU A 235 12.61 0.97 -7.84
C LEU A 235 13.84 1.36 -8.67
N ALA A 236 13.78 1.14 -9.97
CA ALA A 236 14.81 1.58 -10.89
C ALA A 236 14.88 3.12 -10.92
N PRO A 237 16.05 3.72 -11.20
CA PRO A 237 16.20 5.17 -11.29
C PRO A 237 15.21 5.85 -12.25
N ALA A 238 14.82 5.18 -13.33
CA ALA A 238 13.84 5.69 -14.28
C ALA A 238 12.41 5.73 -13.68
N GLU A 239 12.02 4.70 -12.91
CA GLU A 239 10.73 4.67 -12.21
C GLU A 239 10.67 5.75 -11.13
N ILE A 240 11.77 5.93 -10.38
CA ILE A 240 11.92 7.01 -9.40
C ILE A 240 11.77 8.38 -10.07
N ALA A 241 12.45 8.60 -11.22
CA ALA A 241 12.37 9.87 -11.95
C ALA A 241 10.93 10.16 -12.42
N THR A 242 10.24 9.17 -12.97
CA THR A 242 8.82 9.29 -13.37
C THR A 242 7.93 9.62 -12.18
N ARG A 243 8.13 8.95 -11.04
CA ARG A 243 7.38 9.18 -9.80
C ARG A 243 7.60 10.60 -9.26
N LEU A 244 8.85 11.07 -9.20
CA LEU A 244 9.17 12.42 -8.75
C LEU A 244 8.58 13.49 -9.67
N ALA A 245 8.63 13.29 -10.99
CA ALA A 245 8.02 14.20 -11.96
C ALA A 245 6.49 14.29 -11.82
N ALA A 246 5.82 13.17 -11.50
CA ALA A 246 4.39 13.16 -11.22
C ALA A 246 4.05 13.98 -9.95
N PHE A 247 4.85 13.83 -8.88
CA PHE A 247 4.69 14.65 -7.67
C PHE A 247 4.99 16.15 -7.90
N ASP A 248 5.99 16.49 -8.72
CA ASP A 248 6.27 17.88 -9.10
C ASP A 248 5.09 18.50 -9.86
N THR A 249 4.47 17.72 -10.75
CA THR A 249 3.26 18.12 -11.47
C THR A 249 2.10 18.36 -10.50
N LEU A 250 1.89 17.46 -9.53
CA LEU A 250 0.88 17.65 -8.49
C LEU A 250 1.08 18.94 -7.68
N ARG A 251 2.32 19.19 -7.21
CA ARG A 251 2.64 20.44 -6.49
C ARG A 251 2.41 21.68 -7.35
N ALA A 252 2.71 21.62 -8.65
CA ALA A 252 2.43 22.72 -9.56
C ALA A 252 0.92 22.99 -9.70
N ARG A 253 0.09 21.95 -9.78
CA ARG A 253 -1.37 22.06 -9.84
C ARG A 253 -1.97 22.61 -8.54
N VAL A 254 -1.51 22.15 -7.38
CA VAL A 254 -1.92 22.72 -6.07
C VAL A 254 -1.58 24.22 -6.00
N ARG A 255 -0.38 24.63 -6.42
CA ARG A 255 0.01 26.05 -6.45
C ARG A 255 -0.81 26.87 -7.43
N SER A 256 -1.21 26.31 -8.57
CA SER A 256 -1.97 27.06 -9.59
C SER A 256 -3.42 27.35 -9.16
N ILE A 257 -4.01 26.49 -8.32
CA ILE A 257 -5.36 26.72 -7.80
C ILE A 257 -5.41 27.62 -6.56
N ALA A 258 -4.31 27.71 -5.79
CA ALA A 258 -4.27 28.49 -4.55
C ALA A 258 -4.77 29.96 -4.69
N PRO A 259 -4.47 30.71 -5.76
CA PRO A 259 -4.98 32.08 -5.94
C PRO A 259 -6.50 32.16 -6.17
N ARG A 260 -7.12 31.06 -6.60
CA ARG A 260 -8.57 30.96 -6.88
C ARG A 260 -9.38 30.62 -5.63
N ILE A 261 -8.72 30.28 -4.52
CA ILE A 261 -9.37 29.91 -3.27
C ILE A 261 -9.87 31.17 -2.54
N ALA A 262 -11.17 31.18 -2.22
CA ALA A 262 -11.79 32.24 -1.44
C ALA A 262 -11.07 32.43 -0.09
N ALA A 263 -10.99 33.67 0.39
CA ALA A 263 -10.16 34.01 1.55
C ALA A 263 -10.52 33.22 2.81
N ASP A 264 -11.81 32.99 3.04
CA ASP A 264 -12.38 32.21 4.14
C ASP A 264 -12.21 30.68 3.99
N ARG A 265 -11.73 30.22 2.83
CA ARG A 265 -11.49 28.80 2.51
C ARG A 265 -10.02 28.42 2.41
N ARG A 266 -9.10 29.39 2.54
CA ARG A 266 -7.65 29.14 2.40
C ARG A 266 -7.11 28.17 3.44
N ASP A 267 -7.62 28.22 4.66
CA ASP A 267 -7.18 27.32 5.72
C ASP A 267 -7.65 25.88 5.46
N ALA A 268 -8.91 25.72 5.05
CA ALA A 268 -9.47 24.43 4.63
C ALA A 268 -8.71 23.85 3.43
N PHE A 269 -8.44 24.65 2.41
CA PHE A 269 -7.63 24.24 1.27
C PHE A 269 -6.22 23.77 1.70
N PHE A 270 -5.59 24.51 2.60
CA PHE A 270 -4.25 24.16 3.07
C PHE A 270 -4.25 22.83 3.82
N GLU A 271 -5.16 22.62 4.78
CA GLU A 271 -5.16 21.39 5.57
C GLU A 271 -5.66 20.16 4.82
N LEU A 272 -6.65 20.33 3.94
CA LEU A 272 -7.35 19.22 3.26
C LEU A 272 -6.69 18.82 1.95
N VAL A 273 -5.94 19.72 1.29
CA VAL A 273 -5.37 19.49 -0.05
C VAL A 273 -3.88 19.79 -0.11
N ASP A 274 -3.45 21.02 0.19
CA ASP A 274 -2.05 21.42 -0.01
C ASP A 274 -1.09 20.61 0.86
N TYR A 275 -1.35 20.56 2.17
CA TYR A 275 -0.51 19.86 3.12
C TYR A 275 -0.29 18.38 2.76
N PRO A 276 -1.33 17.52 2.62
CA PRO A 276 -1.10 16.11 2.32
C PRO A 276 -0.42 15.89 0.96
N VAL A 277 -0.75 16.67 -0.07
CA VAL A 277 -0.14 16.54 -1.40
C VAL A 277 1.33 16.96 -1.39
N THR A 278 1.61 18.14 -0.86
CA THR A 278 2.96 18.71 -0.82
C THR A 278 3.87 17.91 0.11
N ALA A 279 3.37 17.48 1.28
CA ALA A 279 4.12 16.65 2.22
C ALA A 279 4.53 15.30 1.60
N ALA A 280 3.60 14.61 0.93
CA ALA A 280 3.91 13.34 0.25
C ALA A 280 4.98 13.51 -0.84
N ALA A 281 4.86 14.57 -1.65
CA ALA A 281 5.84 14.87 -2.70
C ALA A 281 7.25 15.15 -2.14
N LEU A 282 7.33 15.92 -1.05
CA LEU A 282 8.59 16.23 -0.39
C LEU A 282 9.19 14.99 0.29
N ALA A 283 8.38 14.11 0.88
CA ALA A 283 8.86 12.87 1.47
C ALA A 283 9.55 11.96 0.43
N ASN A 284 8.96 11.84 -0.76
CA ASN A 284 9.55 11.12 -1.89
C ASN A 284 10.88 11.76 -2.34
N THR A 285 10.89 13.09 -2.49
CA THR A 285 12.11 13.85 -2.85
C THR A 285 13.21 13.61 -1.82
N ARG A 286 12.89 13.76 -0.53
CA ARG A 286 13.82 13.58 0.59
C ARG A 286 14.50 12.21 0.56
N VAL A 287 13.73 11.13 0.39
CA VAL A 287 14.25 9.76 0.40
C VAL A 287 15.00 9.44 -0.88
N PHE A 288 14.40 9.66 -2.05
CA PHE A 288 15.00 9.21 -3.31
C PHE A 288 16.20 10.05 -3.74
N ASP A 289 16.24 11.34 -3.41
CA ASP A 289 17.44 12.14 -3.65
C ASP A 289 18.58 11.76 -2.69
N ALA A 290 18.28 11.26 -1.48
CA ALA A 290 19.32 10.69 -0.61
C ALA A 290 19.88 9.37 -1.19
N GLU A 291 19.02 8.49 -1.70
CA GLU A 291 19.46 7.27 -2.41
C GLU A 291 20.28 7.60 -3.67
N ALA A 292 19.88 8.63 -4.42
CA ALA A 292 20.63 9.09 -5.58
C ALA A 292 22.00 9.65 -5.19
N HIS A 293 22.11 10.41 -4.10
CA HIS A 293 23.39 10.86 -3.56
C HIS A 293 24.34 9.69 -3.31
N ASP A 294 23.86 8.66 -2.60
CA ASP A 294 24.67 7.49 -2.25
C ASP A 294 25.10 6.68 -3.48
N ARG A 295 24.23 6.54 -4.48
CA ARG A 295 24.54 5.85 -5.74
C ARG A 295 25.58 6.61 -6.58
N LEU A 296 25.55 7.93 -6.55
CA LEU A 296 26.37 8.78 -7.43
C LEU A 296 27.72 9.18 -6.81
N ARG A 297 27.88 9.16 -5.48
CA ARG A 297 29.04 9.76 -4.79
C ARG A 297 30.42 9.38 -5.33
N ASP A 298 30.59 8.15 -5.81
CA ASP A 298 31.88 7.63 -6.32
C ASP A 298 32.03 7.78 -7.85
N THR A 299 30.94 8.04 -8.57
CA THR A 299 30.91 8.04 -10.06
C THR A 299 30.59 9.41 -10.66
N ASP A 300 29.75 10.20 -9.99
CA ASP A 300 29.38 11.56 -10.33
C ASP A 300 29.23 12.40 -9.03
N PRO A 301 30.34 12.90 -8.47
CA PRO A 301 30.31 13.70 -7.24
C PRO A 301 29.50 15.00 -7.36
N VAL A 302 29.38 15.57 -8.57
CA VAL A 302 28.58 16.78 -8.80
C VAL A 302 27.09 16.46 -8.74
N GLY A 303 26.65 15.41 -9.45
CA GLY A 303 25.27 14.91 -9.36
C GLY A 303 24.90 14.47 -7.94
N ALA A 304 25.84 13.82 -7.23
CA ALA A 304 25.64 13.46 -5.82
C ALA A 304 25.43 14.69 -4.93
N ALA A 305 26.22 15.75 -5.09
CA ALA A 305 26.06 16.99 -4.32
C ALA A 305 24.69 17.63 -4.55
N VAL A 306 24.24 17.70 -5.81
CA VAL A 306 22.91 18.24 -6.18
C VAL A 306 21.78 17.42 -5.56
N ALA A 307 21.85 16.09 -5.63
CA ALA A 307 20.86 15.22 -5.01
C ALA A 307 20.83 15.40 -3.47
N GLY A 308 22.02 15.48 -2.84
CA GLY A 308 22.11 15.75 -1.41
C GLY A 308 21.50 17.09 -0.99
N GLU A 309 21.69 18.15 -1.79
CA GLU A 309 21.05 19.45 -1.57
C GLU A 309 19.53 19.39 -1.67
N ARG A 310 18.99 18.71 -2.70
CA ARG A 310 17.55 18.51 -2.88
C ARG A 310 16.92 17.76 -1.70
N SER A 311 17.58 16.69 -1.23
CA SER A 311 17.10 15.91 -0.08
C SER A 311 16.99 16.77 1.19
N ARG A 312 18.01 17.57 1.50
CA ARG A 312 18.01 18.50 2.65
C ARG A 312 16.98 19.62 2.51
N ALA A 313 16.83 20.17 1.30
CA ALA A 313 15.84 21.20 1.02
C ALA A 313 14.42 20.66 1.24
N ALA A 314 14.14 19.44 0.78
CA ALA A 314 12.86 18.78 1.00
C ALA A 314 12.55 18.58 2.50
N ASP A 315 13.53 18.14 3.29
CA ASP A 315 13.37 17.98 4.74
C ASP A 315 13.09 19.33 5.46
N THR A 316 13.79 20.39 5.05
CA THR A 316 13.56 21.74 5.56
C THR A 316 12.14 22.23 5.21
N GLU A 317 11.68 21.95 3.99
CA GLU A 317 10.34 22.35 3.54
C GLU A 317 9.24 21.56 4.27
N ILE A 318 9.41 20.25 4.50
CA ILE A 318 8.49 19.44 5.33
C ILE A 318 8.37 20.02 6.74
N THR A 319 9.50 20.39 7.34
CA THR A 319 9.54 20.99 8.68
C THR A 319 8.76 22.31 8.72
N ALA A 320 8.95 23.17 7.71
CA ALA A 320 8.23 24.44 7.61
C ALA A 320 6.72 24.23 7.37
N LEU A 321 6.36 23.30 6.49
CA LEU A 321 4.98 22.94 6.16
C LEU A 321 4.23 22.42 7.40
N THR A 322 4.87 21.54 8.17
CA THR A 322 4.33 20.98 9.43
C THR A 322 4.20 22.05 10.51
N ARG A 323 5.19 22.94 10.64
CA ARG A 323 5.10 24.08 11.57
C ARG A 323 3.91 24.98 11.23
N ARG A 324 3.71 25.31 9.94
CA ARG A 324 2.58 26.13 9.50
C ARG A 324 1.25 25.47 9.87
N TYR A 325 1.09 24.17 9.62
CA TYR A 325 -0.12 23.43 9.98
C TYR A 325 -0.42 23.53 11.48
N ASN A 326 0.58 23.25 12.31
CA ASN A 326 0.39 23.19 13.76
C ASN A 326 0.26 24.59 14.39
N ASN A 327 1.07 25.56 13.98
CA ASN A 327 1.27 26.78 14.77
C ASN A 327 0.67 28.04 14.13
N GLU A 328 0.36 28.01 12.83
CA GLU A 328 -0.03 29.21 12.07
C GLU A 328 -1.46 29.09 11.52
N LEU A 329 -1.87 27.91 11.06
CA LEU A 329 -3.16 27.68 10.41
C LEU A 329 -4.35 27.99 11.34
N ALA A 330 -5.34 28.73 10.83
CA ALA A 330 -6.53 29.11 11.59
C ALA A 330 -6.22 29.72 12.97
N GLY A 331 -5.13 30.50 13.07
CA GLY A 331 -4.68 31.10 14.33
C GLY A 331 -4.08 30.09 15.31
N GLY A 332 -3.48 29.01 14.81
CA GLY A 332 -2.86 27.95 15.62
C GLY A 332 -3.85 26.90 16.14
N LYS A 333 -5.04 26.78 15.53
CA LYS A 333 -6.12 25.88 15.97
C LYS A 333 -5.68 24.41 16.08
N TRP A 334 -4.76 23.97 15.21
CA TRP A 334 -4.37 22.58 15.07
C TRP A 334 -3.01 22.25 15.68
N GLN A 335 -2.62 22.99 16.72
CA GLN A 335 -1.34 22.77 17.39
C GLN A 335 -1.20 21.32 17.86
N GLY A 336 -0.12 20.67 17.39
CA GLY A 336 0.22 19.30 17.74
C GLY A 336 -0.50 18.22 16.94
N MET A 337 -1.38 18.58 16.00
CA MET A 337 -2.15 17.61 15.22
C MET A 337 -1.28 16.87 14.19
N MET A 338 -0.31 17.55 13.57
CA MET A 338 0.56 16.94 12.56
C MET A 338 1.95 16.59 13.12
N ALA A 339 2.34 15.33 12.99
CA ALA A 339 3.69 14.84 13.23
C ALA A 339 4.23 14.14 11.98
N VAL A 340 5.40 14.56 11.50
CA VAL A 340 6.07 13.93 10.36
C VAL A 340 6.46 12.49 10.74
N GLU A 341 6.02 11.51 9.94
CA GLU A 341 6.43 10.09 9.96
C GLU A 341 6.78 9.55 11.36
N PRO A 342 5.75 9.07 12.08
CA PRO A 342 5.52 9.36 13.50
C PRO A 342 6.80 9.55 14.35
N ALA A 343 6.99 10.80 14.82
CA ALA A 343 8.18 11.26 15.54
C ALA A 343 8.22 10.95 17.05
N ASP A 344 7.28 10.18 17.61
CA ASP A 344 7.28 9.86 19.04
C ASP A 344 8.20 8.66 19.41
N GLY A 345 8.41 8.44 20.71
CA GLY A 345 9.32 7.40 21.21
C GLY A 345 8.76 5.96 21.24
N GLN A 346 7.48 5.74 20.94
CA GLN A 346 6.81 4.46 21.11
C GLN A 346 6.80 3.65 19.80
N TRP A 347 6.74 2.31 19.92
CA TRP A 347 6.55 1.39 18.78
C TRP A 347 7.55 1.60 17.62
N ARG A 348 8.76 2.09 17.91
CA ARG A 348 9.79 2.45 16.91
C ARG A 348 10.09 1.35 15.89
N ARG A 349 9.95 0.08 16.27
CA ARG A 349 10.17 -1.04 15.36
C ARG A 349 9.26 -1.03 14.15
N TYR A 350 8.03 -0.51 14.27
CA TYR A 350 7.03 -0.46 13.21
C TYR A 350 7.02 0.87 12.45
N ARG A 351 8.09 1.66 12.56
CA ARG A 351 8.18 2.99 11.97
C ARG A 351 9.36 3.05 11.01
N LEU A 352 9.31 4.03 10.13
CA LEU A 352 10.49 4.42 9.38
C LEU A 352 11.61 4.78 10.35
N SER A 353 12.82 4.31 10.05
CA SER A 353 14.02 4.89 10.63
C SER A 353 14.10 6.36 10.22
N VAL A 354 14.61 7.21 11.11
CA VAL A 354 14.85 8.61 10.77
C VAL A 354 15.73 8.68 9.51
N PRO A 355 15.30 9.36 8.43
CA PRO A 355 16.11 9.48 7.22
C PRO A 355 17.49 10.07 7.53
N ILE A 356 18.54 9.40 7.05
CA ILE A 356 19.90 9.92 7.15
C ILE A 356 20.11 10.86 5.97
N LEU A 357 20.11 12.16 6.23
CA LEU A 357 20.32 13.16 5.19
C LEU A 357 21.81 13.25 4.82
N PRO A 358 22.15 13.35 3.52
CA PRO A 358 23.52 13.60 3.10
C PRO A 358 24.09 14.85 3.76
N ALA A 359 25.33 14.79 4.24
CA ALA A 359 26.00 15.95 4.81
C ALA A 359 26.14 17.06 3.75
N PRO A 360 26.13 18.35 4.15
CA PRO A 360 26.48 19.43 3.24
C PRO A 360 27.87 19.17 2.66
N THR A 361 27.94 18.86 1.37
CA THR A 361 29.21 18.77 0.67
C THR A 361 29.76 20.18 0.57
N ALA A 362 30.91 20.43 1.22
CA ALA A 362 31.67 21.63 0.93
C ALA A 362 31.91 21.64 -0.59
N PRO A 363 31.72 22.78 -1.29
CA PRO A 363 32.04 22.85 -2.71
C PRO A 363 33.47 22.31 -2.87
N PRO A 364 33.74 21.49 -3.89
CA PRO A 364 35.07 20.93 -4.07
C PRO A 364 36.03 22.11 -4.03
N ARG A 365 36.88 22.16 -2.99
CA ARG A 365 37.95 23.13 -2.95
C ARG A 365 38.70 22.88 -4.25
N ARG A 366 38.66 23.84 -5.17
CA ARG A 366 39.67 23.93 -6.23
C ARG A 366 40.98 24.07 -5.47
N ARG A 367 41.62 22.94 -5.11
CA ARG A 367 43.04 22.95 -4.86
C ARG A 367 43.61 23.54 -6.15
N PRO A 368 44.40 24.62 -6.10
CA PRO A 368 45.25 24.93 -7.22
C PRO A 368 45.98 23.62 -7.51
N GLY A 369 45.64 22.97 -8.63
CA GLY A 369 46.44 21.85 -9.11
C GLY A 369 47.86 22.38 -9.28
N PRO A 370 48.89 21.54 -9.15
CA PRO A 370 50.23 21.97 -9.52
C PRO A 370 50.15 22.62 -10.90
N SER A 371 50.49 23.91 -10.98
CA SER A 371 50.59 24.62 -12.24
C SER A 371 51.80 24.03 -12.97
N TRP A 372 51.56 23.01 -13.78
CA TRP A 372 52.55 22.57 -14.75
C TRP A 372 52.68 23.70 -15.76
N LYS A 373 53.69 24.56 -15.58
CA LYS A 373 54.14 25.45 -16.64
C LYS A 373 54.65 24.55 -17.76
N VAL A 374 53.86 24.39 -18.81
CA VAL A 374 54.33 23.82 -20.07
C VAL A 374 55.19 24.89 -20.72
N PRO A 375 56.52 24.70 -20.88
CA PRO A 375 57.35 25.63 -21.63
C PRO A 375 57.18 25.35 -23.12
N GLY A 376 56.77 26.36 -23.87
CA GLY A 376 56.76 26.34 -25.33
C GLY A 376 55.35 26.32 -25.92
N GLU A 377 54.99 27.42 -26.58
CA GLU A 377 53.95 27.44 -27.60
C GLU A 377 54.25 26.36 -28.64
N ILE A 378 53.43 25.32 -28.66
CA ILE A 378 53.19 24.56 -29.89
C ILE A 378 51.83 25.03 -30.36
N ALA A 379 51.81 25.68 -31.52
CA ALA A 379 50.61 26.10 -32.23
C ALA A 379 49.58 24.95 -32.26
N PRO A 380 48.27 25.24 -32.20
CA PRO A 380 47.26 24.19 -32.24
C PRO A 380 47.43 23.40 -33.55
N PRO A 381 47.61 22.06 -33.51
CA PRO A 381 47.40 21.29 -34.71
C PRO A 381 45.91 21.41 -35.02
N SER A 382 45.61 21.94 -36.21
CA SER A 382 44.31 21.82 -36.84
C SER A 382 43.99 20.34 -37.01
N ILE A 383 43.29 19.76 -36.02
CA ILE A 383 42.64 18.46 -36.17
C ILE A 383 41.28 18.75 -36.80
N THR A 384 41.27 18.73 -38.13
CA THR A 384 40.12 18.32 -38.91
C THR A 384 39.58 17.00 -38.37
N SER A 385 38.27 16.95 -38.10
CA SER A 385 37.56 15.71 -37.77
C SER A 385 37.70 14.71 -38.92
N VAL A 386 38.67 13.81 -38.82
CA VAL A 386 38.70 12.58 -39.62
C VAL A 386 38.10 11.50 -38.74
N VAL A 387 36.89 11.08 -39.11
CA VAL A 387 36.25 9.88 -38.57
C VAL A 387 37.17 8.68 -38.89
N PRO A 388 37.66 7.91 -37.89
CA PRO A 388 38.39 6.70 -38.19
C PRO A 388 37.45 5.64 -38.77
N THR A 389 37.52 5.42 -40.08
CA THR A 389 37.00 4.21 -40.72
C THR A 389 38.00 3.06 -40.49
N GLY A 390 38.04 2.56 -39.26
CA GLY A 390 38.61 1.24 -38.96
C GLY A 390 37.62 0.14 -39.35
N PRO A 391 38.08 -1.08 -39.67
CA PRO A 391 37.18 -2.17 -40.02
C PRO A 391 36.20 -2.41 -38.88
N ARG A 392 34.90 -2.35 -39.21
CA ARG A 392 33.81 -2.72 -38.29
C ARG A 392 34.16 -4.08 -37.67
N PRO A 393 34.14 -4.24 -36.34
CA PRO A 393 33.98 -5.57 -35.80
C PRO A 393 32.68 -6.12 -36.41
N SER A 394 32.77 -7.31 -37.01
CA SER A 394 31.63 -8.01 -37.59
C SER A 394 30.44 -7.94 -36.63
N PRO A 395 29.19 -7.77 -37.12
CA PRO A 395 28.02 -7.90 -36.28
C PRO A 395 27.90 -9.38 -35.86
N GLY A 396 28.64 -9.77 -34.83
CA GLY A 396 28.24 -10.90 -34.01
C GLY A 396 26.96 -10.46 -33.34
N ASN A 397 25.85 -11.07 -33.74
CA ASN A 397 24.52 -10.90 -33.15
C ASN A 397 24.60 -11.02 -31.61
N ARG A 398 24.89 -9.91 -30.93
CA ARG A 398 24.39 -9.69 -29.58
C ARG A 398 23.04 -9.04 -29.79
N GLU A 399 22.00 -9.87 -29.84
CA GLU A 399 20.65 -9.39 -29.56
C GLU A 399 20.74 -8.56 -28.29
N VAL A 400 20.53 -7.25 -28.42
CA VAL A 400 20.26 -6.39 -27.29
C VAL A 400 18.90 -6.86 -26.78
N LEU A 401 18.93 -7.79 -25.85
CA LEU A 401 17.72 -8.22 -25.15
C LEU A 401 17.11 -6.97 -24.52
N PRO A 402 15.79 -6.76 -24.64
CA PRO A 402 15.13 -5.69 -23.92
C PRO A 402 15.38 -5.87 -22.42
N THR A 403 15.90 -4.82 -21.80
CA THR A 403 16.15 -4.77 -20.35
C THR A 403 14.97 -4.19 -19.58
N ALA A 404 13.91 -3.75 -20.27
CA ALA A 404 12.74 -3.14 -19.65
C ALA A 404 11.63 -4.18 -19.42
N THR A 405 11.10 -4.20 -18.20
CA THR A 405 9.84 -4.86 -17.87
C THR A 405 8.72 -4.33 -18.76
N ILE A 406 7.86 -5.22 -19.25
CA ILE A 406 6.63 -4.88 -19.98
C ILE A 406 5.46 -5.07 -19.03
N VAL A 407 4.57 -4.08 -18.95
CA VAL A 407 3.34 -4.13 -18.16
C VAL A 407 2.15 -3.92 -19.10
N ILE A 408 1.10 -4.71 -18.91
CA ILE A 408 -0.19 -4.56 -19.59
C ILE A 408 -1.26 -4.43 -18.51
N GLU A 409 -1.98 -3.31 -18.49
CA GLU A 409 -2.99 -3.04 -17.46
C GLU A 409 -4.18 -4.00 -17.58
N ALA A 410 -4.77 -4.39 -16.46
CA ALA A 410 -5.84 -5.40 -16.45
C ALA A 410 -7.05 -4.97 -17.29
N GLU A 411 -7.42 -3.69 -17.32
CA GLU A 411 -8.55 -3.17 -18.06
C GLU A 411 -8.35 -3.14 -19.59
N GLU A 412 -7.13 -3.35 -20.08
CA GLU A 412 -6.79 -3.47 -21.50
C GLU A 412 -7.15 -4.84 -22.11
N ALA A 413 -7.81 -5.71 -21.33
CA ALA A 413 -8.28 -7.00 -21.81
C ALA A 413 -9.14 -6.87 -23.07
N GLU A 414 -8.89 -7.75 -24.02
CA GLU A 414 -9.64 -7.84 -25.26
C GLU A 414 -10.99 -8.54 -25.06
N GLY A 415 -11.95 -8.20 -25.91
CA GLY A 415 -13.26 -8.83 -25.94
C GLY A 415 -14.29 -8.20 -24.99
N PRO A 416 -15.46 -8.84 -24.82
CA PRO A 416 -16.54 -8.31 -24.01
C PRO A 416 -16.21 -8.37 -22.51
N ARG A 417 -16.64 -7.36 -21.75
CA ARG A 417 -16.51 -7.29 -20.28
C ARG A 417 -17.55 -8.17 -19.57
N THR A 418 -17.57 -9.45 -19.89
CA THR A 418 -18.53 -10.41 -19.33
C THR A 418 -17.98 -10.97 -18.02
N GLY A 419 -18.72 -10.80 -16.92
CA GLY A 419 -18.35 -11.35 -15.61
C GLY A 419 -17.32 -10.53 -14.84
N TRP A 420 -16.81 -9.42 -15.38
CA TRP A 420 -15.85 -8.54 -14.70
C TRP A 420 -16.17 -7.06 -14.93
N ARG A 421 -15.61 -6.20 -14.08
CA ARG A 421 -15.75 -4.75 -14.16
C ARG A 421 -14.43 -4.05 -13.86
N VAL A 422 -14.27 -2.87 -14.42
CA VAL A 422 -13.19 -1.96 -14.03
C VAL A 422 -13.55 -1.30 -12.70
N VAL A 423 -12.57 -1.21 -11.82
CA VAL A 423 -12.60 -0.44 -10.60
C VAL A 423 -11.76 0.82 -10.81
N ASP A 424 -12.44 1.90 -11.17
CA ASP A 424 -11.77 3.18 -11.36
C ASP A 424 -11.16 3.68 -10.04
N ARG A 425 -9.97 4.30 -10.15
CA ARG A 425 -9.18 4.91 -9.06
C ARG A 425 -8.63 3.92 -8.02
N LEU A 426 -8.60 2.64 -8.35
CA LEU A 426 -7.91 1.60 -7.56
C LEU A 426 -6.72 1.06 -8.36
N GLY A 427 -5.77 0.40 -7.70
CA GLY A 427 -4.64 -0.20 -8.39
C GLY A 427 -3.45 0.75 -8.55
N ARG A 428 -2.31 0.21 -8.98
CA ARG A 428 -1.05 0.98 -9.05
C ARG A 428 -1.06 2.02 -10.16
N ASN A 429 -1.88 1.80 -11.19
CA ASN A 429 -2.00 2.69 -12.34
C ASN A 429 -3.35 3.41 -12.43
N GLY A 430 -4.19 3.29 -11.38
CA GLY A 430 -5.42 4.07 -11.23
C GLY A 430 -6.67 3.41 -11.84
N ALA A 431 -6.53 2.18 -12.31
CA ALA A 431 -7.63 1.24 -12.51
C ALA A 431 -7.16 -0.17 -12.15
N ALA A 432 -8.12 -1.02 -11.79
CA ALA A 432 -7.95 -2.46 -11.61
C ALA A 432 -9.21 -3.17 -12.11
N VAL A 433 -9.18 -4.50 -12.24
CA VAL A 433 -10.34 -5.31 -12.61
C VAL A 433 -10.79 -6.17 -11.44
N ALA A 434 -12.07 -6.11 -11.11
CA ALA A 434 -12.71 -7.02 -10.16
C ALA A 434 -13.68 -7.96 -10.88
N ALA A 435 -13.70 -9.22 -10.48
CA ALA A 435 -14.69 -10.18 -10.96
C ALA A 435 -16.05 -9.96 -10.27
N ALA A 436 -17.13 -9.97 -11.04
CA ALA A 436 -18.51 -10.02 -10.56
C ALA A 436 -19.10 -11.44 -10.65
N ALA A 437 -18.54 -12.27 -11.54
CA ALA A 437 -18.78 -13.69 -11.71
C ALA A 437 -17.48 -14.32 -12.26
N PRO A 438 -17.36 -15.65 -12.33
CA PRO A 438 -16.22 -16.27 -12.99
C PRO A 438 -16.01 -15.68 -14.39
N ALA A 439 -14.78 -15.25 -14.67
CA ALA A 439 -14.44 -14.50 -15.88
C ALA A 439 -13.10 -14.94 -16.44
N THR A 440 -12.94 -14.83 -17.75
CA THR A 440 -11.64 -15.00 -18.43
C THR A 440 -11.30 -13.73 -19.18
N LEU A 441 -10.15 -13.15 -18.88
CA LEU A 441 -9.61 -11.98 -19.56
C LEU A 441 -8.52 -12.42 -20.53
N SER A 442 -8.50 -11.84 -21.73
CA SER A 442 -7.55 -12.22 -22.78
C SER A 442 -6.72 -11.01 -23.21
N TYR A 443 -5.44 -11.22 -23.44
CA TYR A 443 -4.47 -10.17 -23.76
C TYR A 443 -3.58 -10.64 -24.91
N ASN A 444 -3.34 -9.78 -25.89
CA ASN A 444 -2.32 -10.02 -26.90
C ASN A 444 -1.06 -9.21 -26.55
N VAL A 445 0.09 -9.89 -26.57
CA VAL A 445 1.38 -9.26 -26.31
C VAL A 445 2.39 -9.71 -27.36
N THR A 446 3.29 -8.81 -27.75
CA THR A 446 4.46 -9.15 -28.56
C THR A 446 5.71 -8.95 -27.72
N LEU A 447 6.32 -10.06 -27.29
CA LEU A 447 7.53 -10.06 -26.48
C LEU A 447 8.77 -9.99 -27.39
N PRO A 448 9.68 -9.03 -27.18
CA PRO A 448 10.92 -8.97 -27.95
C PRO A 448 11.86 -10.16 -27.64
N PRO A 449 12.93 -10.35 -28.44
CA PRO A 449 13.85 -11.47 -28.31
C PRO A 449 14.33 -11.71 -26.87
N GLY A 450 14.33 -12.96 -26.42
CA GLY A 450 14.68 -13.33 -25.05
C GLY A 450 13.74 -14.34 -24.43
N ARG A 451 13.88 -14.49 -23.10
CA ARG A 451 12.97 -15.28 -22.25
C ARG A 451 12.37 -14.36 -21.21
N TRP A 452 11.11 -14.59 -20.87
CA TRP A 452 10.33 -13.69 -20.04
C TRP A 452 9.66 -14.43 -18.90
N ARG A 453 9.68 -13.85 -17.70
CA ARG A 453 8.86 -14.29 -16.58
C ARG A 453 7.54 -13.52 -16.63
N LEU A 454 6.42 -14.23 -16.73
CA LEU A 454 5.09 -13.65 -16.58
C LEU A 454 4.66 -13.72 -15.11
N ALA A 455 4.14 -12.61 -14.59
CA ALA A 455 3.38 -12.54 -13.36
C ALA A 455 2.06 -11.81 -13.58
N ALA A 456 0.98 -12.34 -13.00
CA ALA A 456 -0.26 -11.62 -12.86
C ALA A 456 -0.23 -10.88 -11.51
N GLU A 457 -0.29 -9.55 -11.54
CA GLU A 457 -0.24 -8.68 -10.36
C GLU A 457 -1.65 -8.49 -9.80
N MET A 458 -1.88 -8.92 -8.55
CA MET A 458 -3.15 -8.76 -7.85
C MET A 458 -3.01 -7.76 -6.72
N LEU A 459 -4.12 -7.13 -6.32
CA LEU A 459 -4.18 -6.53 -4.98
C LEU A 459 -4.16 -7.66 -3.92
N PRO A 460 -3.61 -7.38 -2.72
CA PRO A 460 -3.38 -8.39 -1.70
C PRO A 460 -4.64 -8.74 -0.87
N THR A 461 -5.78 -8.90 -1.55
CA THR A 461 -7.07 -9.28 -0.96
C THR A 461 -7.03 -10.68 -0.33
N TYR A 462 -8.11 -11.05 0.37
CA TYR A 462 -8.30 -12.39 0.93
C TYR A 462 -9.35 -13.15 0.13
N PRO A 463 -9.16 -14.45 -0.13
CA PRO A 463 -10.12 -15.26 -0.90
C PRO A 463 -11.49 -15.30 -0.22
N THR A 464 -12.54 -15.51 -1.00
CA THR A 464 -13.91 -15.60 -0.47
C THR A 464 -14.11 -16.87 0.35
N THR A 465 -13.47 -17.96 -0.07
CA THR A 465 -13.49 -19.22 0.66
C THR A 465 -12.38 -19.24 1.70
N GLU A 466 -12.74 -19.41 2.96
CA GLU A 466 -11.79 -19.49 4.05
C GLU A 466 -10.81 -20.66 3.87
N GLY A 467 -9.52 -20.40 4.12
CA GLY A 467 -8.45 -21.38 3.99
C GLY A 467 -8.03 -21.69 2.55
N ALA A 468 -8.71 -21.14 1.54
CA ALA A 468 -8.28 -21.25 0.16
C ALA A 468 -7.06 -20.37 -0.14
N ASP A 469 -6.40 -20.65 -1.26
CA ASP A 469 -5.40 -19.75 -1.83
C ASP A 469 -6.08 -18.64 -2.64
N LEU A 470 -5.51 -17.44 -2.60
CA LEU A 470 -5.83 -16.41 -3.59
C LEU A 470 -5.16 -16.82 -4.91
N ALA A 471 -5.96 -17.17 -5.92
CA ALA A 471 -5.47 -17.88 -7.09
C ALA A 471 -6.19 -17.49 -8.39
N VAL A 472 -5.45 -17.58 -9.49
CA VAL A 472 -5.96 -17.42 -10.86
C VAL A 472 -5.50 -18.59 -11.72
N THR A 473 -6.11 -18.76 -12.89
CA THR A 473 -5.60 -19.66 -13.93
C THR A 473 -4.97 -18.84 -15.06
N ILE A 474 -3.82 -19.28 -15.56
CA ILE A 474 -3.10 -18.61 -16.65
C ILE A 474 -2.93 -19.60 -17.80
N ALA A 475 -3.39 -19.24 -18.99
CA ALA A 475 -3.17 -20.01 -20.21
C ALA A 475 -2.42 -19.16 -21.25
N ILE A 476 -1.47 -19.78 -21.95
CA ILE A 476 -0.67 -19.14 -23.01
C ILE A 476 -1.01 -19.82 -24.33
N ASP A 477 -1.32 -19.04 -25.36
CA ASP A 477 -1.57 -19.49 -26.73
C ASP A 477 -2.62 -20.60 -26.86
N GLY A 478 -3.67 -20.54 -26.02
CA GLY A 478 -4.72 -21.55 -25.96
C GLY A 478 -4.30 -22.91 -25.37
N GLY A 479 -3.09 -22.99 -24.79
CA GLY A 479 -2.60 -24.18 -24.08
C GLY A 479 -3.33 -24.46 -22.77
N THR A 480 -2.93 -25.55 -22.11
CA THR A 480 -3.53 -25.97 -20.83
C THR A 480 -3.39 -24.88 -19.75
N PRO A 481 -4.50 -24.41 -19.14
CA PRO A 481 -4.43 -23.43 -18.06
C PRO A 481 -3.65 -23.95 -16.85
N VAL A 482 -2.76 -23.12 -16.32
CA VAL A 482 -1.98 -23.38 -15.12
C VAL A 482 -2.58 -22.58 -13.97
N ARG A 483 -2.99 -23.26 -12.89
CA ARG A 483 -3.42 -22.59 -11.65
C ARG A 483 -2.19 -22.09 -10.90
N VAL A 484 -2.17 -20.79 -10.61
CA VAL A 484 -1.16 -20.15 -9.76
C VAL A 484 -1.87 -19.46 -8.60
N GLY A 485 -1.36 -19.63 -7.39
CA GLY A 485 -1.99 -19.08 -6.20
C GLY A 485 -1.07 -19.10 -4.99
N VAL A 486 -1.45 -18.32 -3.98
CA VAL A 486 -0.70 -18.23 -2.73
C VAL A 486 -1.65 -18.14 -1.53
N PRO A 487 -1.27 -18.73 -0.38
CA PRO A 487 -2.03 -18.58 0.84
C PRO A 487 -1.88 -17.14 1.38
N ARG A 488 -2.94 -16.63 2.00
CA ARG A 488 -2.94 -15.31 2.65
C ARG A 488 -2.88 -15.46 4.16
N LYS A 489 -1.67 -15.34 4.73
CA LYS A 489 -1.45 -15.42 6.19
C LYS A 489 -0.92 -14.10 6.76
N THR A 490 -1.81 -13.38 7.42
CA THR A 490 -1.49 -12.13 8.13
C THR A 490 -0.34 -12.33 9.11
N GLY A 491 0.62 -11.40 9.11
CA GLY A 491 1.78 -11.42 10.00
C GLY A 491 3.02 -12.13 9.45
N ASP A 492 2.89 -12.88 8.35
CA ASP A 492 4.07 -13.47 7.70
C ASP A 492 4.79 -12.48 6.77
N ARG A 493 5.97 -12.87 6.27
CA ARG A 493 6.77 -12.04 5.37
C ARG A 493 6.06 -11.75 4.04
N ALA A 494 5.33 -12.71 3.49
CA ALA A 494 4.67 -12.56 2.20
C ALA A 494 3.51 -11.56 2.30
N TRP A 495 2.71 -11.64 3.37
CA TRP A 495 1.72 -10.64 3.72
C TRP A 495 2.35 -9.26 3.89
N ALA A 496 3.42 -9.16 4.69
CA ALA A 496 4.07 -7.89 4.96
C ALA A 496 4.56 -7.20 3.68
N LEU A 497 5.22 -7.95 2.79
CA LEU A 497 5.65 -7.40 1.50
C LEU A 497 4.46 -7.00 0.62
N ALA A 498 3.40 -7.81 0.60
CA ALA A 498 2.25 -7.56 -0.26
C ALA A 498 1.46 -6.30 0.14
N VAL A 499 1.29 -6.03 1.44
CA VAL A 499 0.59 -4.83 1.91
C VAL A 499 1.44 -3.55 1.80
N LEU A 500 2.76 -3.67 1.93
CA LEU A 500 3.68 -2.53 1.72
C LEU A 500 3.80 -2.14 0.24
N ASP A 501 3.64 -3.11 -0.66
CA ASP A 501 3.63 -2.87 -2.12
C ASP A 501 2.22 -2.66 -2.70
N ASN A 502 1.17 -2.90 -1.92
CA ASN A 502 -0.21 -3.06 -2.42
C ASN A 502 -0.29 -3.97 -3.65
N ARG A 503 0.54 -5.02 -3.68
CA ARG A 503 0.69 -5.91 -4.83
C ARG A 503 1.08 -7.31 -4.39
N LEU A 504 0.52 -8.29 -5.08
CA LEU A 504 0.83 -9.70 -4.94
C LEU A 504 1.09 -10.30 -6.33
N ASP A 505 2.28 -10.84 -6.54
CA ASP A 505 2.68 -11.41 -7.83
C ASP A 505 2.35 -12.91 -7.90
N LEU A 506 1.46 -13.29 -8.82
CA LEU A 506 1.19 -14.69 -9.16
C LEU A 506 1.97 -15.07 -10.42
N ALA A 507 3.20 -15.53 -10.24
CA ALA A 507 4.13 -15.82 -11.33
C ALA A 507 3.85 -17.18 -12.00
N LEU A 508 3.85 -17.20 -13.33
CA LEU A 508 3.87 -18.43 -14.11
C LEU A 508 5.19 -19.18 -13.85
N PRO A 509 5.16 -20.48 -13.52
CA PRO A 509 6.38 -21.22 -13.17
C PRO A 509 7.38 -21.33 -14.32
N THR A 510 6.88 -21.39 -15.56
CA THR A 510 7.66 -21.57 -16.78
C THR A 510 7.82 -20.25 -17.52
N PRO A 511 9.05 -19.89 -17.93
CA PRO A 511 9.26 -18.71 -18.77
C PRO A 511 8.59 -18.81 -20.14
N ILE A 512 8.21 -17.67 -20.67
CA ILE A 512 7.64 -17.49 -22.00
C ILE A 512 8.76 -17.08 -22.97
N ALA A 513 8.69 -17.53 -24.21
CA ALA A 513 9.63 -17.14 -25.25
C ALA A 513 9.35 -15.73 -25.79
N ALA A 514 10.20 -15.25 -26.67
CA ALA A 514 9.90 -14.11 -27.50
C ALA A 514 8.85 -14.46 -28.57
N GLY A 515 8.14 -13.46 -29.06
CA GLY A 515 7.13 -13.60 -30.11
C GLY A 515 5.77 -13.06 -29.68
N ARG A 516 4.79 -13.25 -30.56
CA ARG A 516 3.40 -12.90 -30.29
C ARG A 516 2.76 -14.00 -29.46
N HIS A 517 2.14 -13.61 -28.36
CA HIS A 517 1.42 -14.50 -27.46
C HIS A 517 0.03 -13.98 -27.17
N THR A 518 -0.91 -14.90 -26.94
CA THR A 518 -2.20 -14.63 -26.31
C THR A 518 -2.16 -15.17 -24.88
N VAL A 519 -2.33 -14.31 -23.90
CA VAL A 519 -2.39 -14.66 -22.48
C VAL A 519 -3.85 -14.60 -22.02
N SER A 520 -4.33 -15.67 -21.39
CA SER A 520 -5.67 -15.70 -20.79
C SER A 520 -5.58 -15.88 -19.28
N ILE A 521 -6.29 -15.02 -18.53
CA ILE A 521 -6.37 -15.04 -17.07
C ILE A 521 -7.79 -15.42 -16.67
N GLY A 522 -7.97 -16.61 -16.09
CA GLY A 522 -9.23 -17.04 -15.49
C GLY A 522 -9.31 -16.64 -14.02
N ILE A 523 -10.35 -15.91 -13.67
CA ILE A 523 -10.65 -15.42 -12.32
C ILE A 523 -11.96 -16.08 -11.86
N ASP A 524 -11.85 -16.99 -10.88
CA ASP A 524 -13.00 -17.74 -10.36
C ASP A 524 -13.54 -17.15 -9.04
N ASP A 525 -12.66 -16.55 -8.23
CA ASP A 525 -13.01 -15.98 -6.93
C ASP A 525 -13.34 -14.48 -7.07
N PRO A 526 -14.54 -14.02 -6.68
CA PRO A 526 -14.91 -12.60 -6.74
C PRO A 526 -14.08 -11.69 -5.82
N ALA A 527 -13.27 -12.27 -4.92
CA ALA A 527 -12.30 -11.55 -4.12
C ALA A 527 -11.09 -11.03 -4.90
N ILE A 528 -10.83 -11.59 -6.09
CA ILE A 528 -9.68 -11.23 -6.91
C ILE A 528 -9.90 -9.84 -7.48
N VAL A 529 -8.93 -8.96 -7.21
CA VAL A 529 -8.79 -7.67 -7.87
C VAL A 529 -7.46 -7.68 -8.61
N PHE A 530 -7.55 -7.75 -9.93
CA PHE A 530 -6.44 -7.88 -10.86
C PHE A 530 -5.94 -6.51 -11.32
N ASP A 531 -4.64 -6.24 -11.19
CA ASP A 531 -4.03 -4.94 -11.51
C ASP A 531 -3.38 -4.95 -12.91
N ALA A 532 -2.45 -5.88 -13.18
CA ALA A 532 -1.73 -5.91 -14.46
C ALA A 532 -1.04 -7.25 -14.75
N LEU A 533 -0.72 -7.52 -16.03
CA LEU A 533 0.28 -8.51 -16.43
C LEU A 533 1.66 -7.87 -16.46
N ARG A 534 2.63 -8.45 -15.74
CA ARG A 534 4.03 -8.06 -15.78
C ARG A 534 4.88 -9.12 -16.46
N PHE A 535 5.71 -8.69 -17.41
CA PHE A 535 6.70 -9.52 -18.09
C PHE A 535 8.10 -8.99 -17.78
N ASP A 536 8.85 -9.75 -16.98
CA ASP A 536 10.22 -9.42 -16.62
C ASP A 536 11.21 -10.17 -17.52
N PRO A 537 12.19 -9.50 -18.15
CA PRO A 537 13.19 -10.18 -18.96
C PRO A 537 14.09 -11.06 -18.07
N ILE A 538 14.32 -12.30 -18.49
CA ILE A 538 15.25 -13.22 -17.82
C ILE A 538 16.62 -13.05 -18.47
N PRO A 539 17.65 -12.59 -17.74
CA PRO A 539 18.99 -12.47 -18.28
C PRO A 539 19.48 -13.82 -18.83
N ALA A 540 20.12 -13.82 -20.00
CA ALA A 540 20.81 -15.00 -20.50
C ALA A 540 21.84 -15.43 -19.45
N SER A 541 21.73 -16.65 -18.93
CA SER A 541 22.72 -17.19 -18.00
C SER A 541 24.09 -17.15 -18.66
N THR A 542 25.04 -16.42 -18.08
CA THR A 542 26.46 -16.63 -18.39
C THR A 542 26.76 -18.11 -18.11
N PRO A 543 27.40 -18.87 -19.02
CA PRO A 543 27.79 -20.24 -18.73
C PRO A 543 28.62 -20.24 -17.44
N ALA A 544 28.17 -21.01 -16.45
CA ALA A 544 28.89 -21.20 -15.21
C ALA A 544 30.30 -21.71 -15.54
N ALA A 545 31.33 -20.99 -15.10
CA ALA A 545 32.67 -21.54 -15.02
C ALA A 545 32.59 -22.78 -14.12
N SER A 546 32.76 -23.95 -14.71
CA SER A 546 32.81 -25.22 -14.02
C SER A 546 33.99 -25.27 -13.05
N SER A 547 33.71 -25.81 -11.86
CA SER A 547 34.62 -26.41 -10.89
C SER A 547 35.74 -25.55 -10.29
N LEU A 548 35.59 -25.24 -9.00
CA LEU A 548 36.56 -25.66 -7.97
C LEU A 548 35.81 -25.93 -6.67
N ALA A 549 36.12 -27.08 -6.08
CA ALA A 549 35.31 -27.80 -5.11
C ALA A 549 35.50 -27.34 -3.65
N ALA A 550 34.46 -27.65 -2.87
CA ALA A 550 34.49 -28.17 -1.50
C ALA A 550 35.34 -27.44 -0.43
N SER A 551 34.67 -26.80 0.53
CA SER A 551 34.52 -27.29 1.92
C SER A 551 34.12 -26.16 2.88
N SER A 552 32.99 -26.33 3.56
CA SER A 552 32.89 -26.25 5.03
C SER A 552 31.43 -26.22 5.46
N SER A 553 31.19 -27.08 6.43
CA SER A 553 29.94 -27.50 7.03
C SER A 553 29.41 -26.53 8.10
N ALA A 554 28.09 -26.60 8.28
CA ALA A 554 27.37 -26.48 9.56
C ALA A 554 27.45 -25.16 10.36
N ASN A 555 26.36 -24.39 10.35
CA ASN A 555 25.55 -24.22 11.55
C ASN A 555 24.18 -23.59 11.21
N ALA A 556 23.13 -24.40 11.33
CA ALA A 556 21.75 -23.94 11.30
C ALA A 556 21.35 -23.54 12.73
N GLY A 557 21.20 -22.24 12.97
CA GLY A 557 20.60 -21.69 14.17
C GLY A 557 19.20 -21.17 13.84
N THR A 558 18.18 -21.94 14.20
CA THR A 558 16.78 -21.50 14.28
C THR A 558 16.64 -20.36 15.28
N GLN A 559 16.21 -19.19 14.84
CA GLN A 559 15.61 -18.19 15.72
C GLN A 559 14.22 -17.83 15.19
N GLY A 560 13.22 -18.29 15.94
CA GLY A 560 11.84 -17.88 15.79
C GLY A 560 11.68 -16.41 16.16
N LEU A 561 10.85 -15.71 15.39
CA LEU A 561 10.36 -14.38 15.69
C LEU A 561 9.52 -14.44 16.98
N SER A 562 10.18 -14.14 18.10
CA SER A 562 9.55 -13.91 19.39
C SER A 562 8.96 -12.49 19.41
N HIS A 563 7.65 -12.40 19.56
CA HIS A 563 6.98 -11.16 19.94
C HIS A 563 7.17 -10.93 21.44
N GLY A 564 8.17 -10.12 21.79
CA GLY A 564 8.30 -9.44 23.08
C GLY A 564 8.01 -7.94 22.92
N HIS A 565 7.39 -7.35 23.93
CA HIS A 565 6.93 -5.96 24.02
C HIS A 565 8.02 -4.91 23.73
#